data_AF-A0A2E0QSE1-F1
#
_entry.id   AF-A0A2E0QSE1-F1
#
_cell.length_a   1.000
_cell.length_b   1.000
_cell.length_c   1.000
_cell.angle_alpha   90.00
_cell.angle_beta   90.00
_cell.angle_gamma   90.00
#
_symmetry.space_group_name_H-M   'P 1'
#
loop_
_entity.id
_entity.type
_entity.pdbx_description
1 polymer ?
#
loop_
_entity_poly.entity_id
_entity_poly.type
_entity_poly.pdbx_seq_one_letter_code
_entity_poly.pdbx_strand_id
1 'polypeptide(L)'
;MKSFQQLPDYRELRKLWKQQPIERPVPDLELTPDSWVERGAEVIGWWLARLEFWLSESGWLRAWLRLNLFLSITLTIAGVLLLPPVNRVLEELADSGKWLGSILTDLLRVVSAVPPVIVSLAVVYLLFIGFRRLKHFRTRRERGGNGFGDGYYQ
;
A
#
# COMPACT_ATOMS: atom_id res chain seq x y z
N MET A 1 42.44 -11.06 16.44
CA MET A 1 41.79 -10.27 15.36
C MET A 1 42.70 -10.32 14.14
N LYS A 2 42.28 -10.89 13.01
CA LYS A 2 43.11 -10.94 11.79
C LYS A 2 43.21 -9.53 11.20
N SER A 3 44.42 -9.06 10.94
CA SER A 3 44.71 -7.74 10.38
C SER A 3 44.12 -7.59 8.98
N PHE A 4 43.55 -6.43 8.65
CA PHE A 4 43.02 -6.10 7.31
C PHE A 4 44.06 -6.26 6.18
N GLN A 5 45.35 -6.38 6.51
CA GLN A 5 46.42 -6.67 5.56
C GLN A 5 46.48 -8.14 5.08
N GLN A 6 45.71 -9.05 5.70
CA GLN A 6 45.61 -10.45 5.27
C GLN A 6 44.40 -10.73 4.36
N LEU A 7 43.73 -9.68 3.86
CA LEU A 7 42.66 -9.87 2.88
C LEU A 7 43.25 -10.45 1.59
N PRO A 8 42.69 -11.56 1.07
CA PRO A 8 43.18 -12.16 -0.18
C PRO A 8 43.10 -11.12 -1.29
N ASP A 9 44.19 -11.04 -2.08
CA ASP A 9 44.31 -10.09 -3.18
C ASP A 9 43.11 -10.24 -4.13
N TYR A 10 42.60 -9.15 -4.69
CA TYR A 10 41.40 -9.15 -5.53
C TYR A 10 41.55 -10.07 -6.77
N ARG A 11 42.80 -10.33 -7.16
CA ARG A 11 43.18 -11.29 -8.20
C ARG A 11 42.91 -12.75 -7.80
N GLU A 12 43.04 -13.09 -6.52
CA GLU A 12 42.72 -14.43 -5.99
C GLU A 12 41.20 -14.63 -5.85
N LEU A 13 40.47 -13.59 -5.45
CA LEU A 13 39.00 -13.60 -5.47
C LEU A 13 38.46 -13.86 -6.88
N ARG A 14 39.12 -13.33 -7.92
CA ARG A 14 38.80 -13.61 -9.32
C ARG A 14 39.04 -15.07 -9.71
N LYS A 15 40.02 -15.76 -9.09
CA LYS A 15 40.25 -17.19 -9.31
C LYS A 15 39.13 -18.04 -8.69
N LEU A 16 38.60 -17.67 -7.53
CA LEU A 16 37.40 -18.31 -6.92
C LEU A 16 36.13 -18.14 -7.77
N TRP A 17 36.17 -17.20 -8.71
CA TRP A 17 35.12 -16.96 -9.69
C TRP A 17 35.31 -17.70 -11.03
N LYS A 18 36.46 -18.36 -11.25
CA LYS A 18 36.63 -19.18 -12.45
C LYS A 18 35.79 -20.45 -12.31
N GLN A 19 34.81 -20.59 -13.19
CA GLN A 19 34.02 -21.80 -13.37
C GLN A 19 34.93 -22.85 -14.01
N GLN A 20 35.63 -23.63 -13.18
CA GLN A 20 36.30 -24.82 -13.68
C GLN A 20 35.22 -25.88 -13.92
N PRO A 21 35.14 -26.46 -15.13
CA PRO A 21 34.30 -27.61 -15.39
C PRO A 21 34.62 -28.70 -14.37
N ILE A 22 33.59 -29.32 -13.83
CA ILE A 22 33.76 -30.42 -12.88
C ILE A 22 34.23 -31.63 -13.68
N GLU A 23 35.32 -32.26 -13.26
CA GLU A 23 35.81 -33.48 -13.90
C GLU A 23 34.76 -34.59 -13.78
N ARG A 24 34.60 -35.36 -14.87
CA ARG A 24 33.61 -36.43 -14.90
C ARG A 24 33.92 -37.44 -13.79
N PRO A 25 32.96 -37.74 -12.89
CA PRO A 25 33.21 -38.67 -11.80
C PRO A 25 33.49 -40.05 -12.37
N VAL A 26 34.71 -40.54 -12.19
CA VAL A 26 35.10 -41.91 -12.50
C VAL A 26 34.68 -42.78 -11.31
N PRO A 27 33.94 -43.88 -11.52
CA PRO A 27 33.61 -44.80 -10.45
C PRO A 27 34.88 -45.55 -10.02
N ASP A 28 35.63 -44.96 -9.11
CA ASP A 28 36.72 -45.60 -8.37
C ASP A 28 36.22 -45.89 -6.96
N LEU A 29 35.36 -46.91 -6.87
CA LEU A 29 34.78 -47.36 -5.60
C LEU A 29 35.74 -48.39 -5.01
N GLU A 30 36.62 -47.95 -4.14
CA GLU A 30 37.35 -48.83 -3.23
C GLU A 30 36.37 -49.37 -2.20
N LEU A 31 35.52 -50.32 -2.60
CA LEU A 31 34.44 -50.88 -1.79
C LEU A 31 35.03 -51.51 -0.51
N THR A 32 35.18 -50.70 0.53
CA THR A 32 35.77 -51.11 1.80
C THR A 32 35.00 -52.33 2.30
N PRO A 33 35.64 -53.51 2.44
CA PRO A 33 34.91 -54.78 2.56
C PRO A 33 34.24 -54.95 3.94
N ASP A 34 34.71 -54.25 4.96
CA ASP A 34 34.38 -54.56 6.36
C ASP A 34 33.29 -53.66 6.97
N SER A 35 32.89 -52.57 6.31
CA SER A 35 31.95 -51.59 6.86
C SER A 35 30.80 -51.29 5.88
N TRP A 36 29.60 -51.78 6.22
CA TRP A 36 28.39 -51.51 5.44
C TRP A 36 28.01 -50.02 5.43
N VAL A 37 28.40 -49.28 6.48
CA VAL A 37 28.16 -47.83 6.59
C VAL A 37 29.08 -47.06 5.65
N GLU A 38 30.36 -47.39 5.62
CA GLU A 38 31.35 -46.75 4.74
C GLU A 38 31.01 -47.03 3.27
N ARG A 39 30.64 -48.27 2.94
CA ARG A 39 30.13 -48.61 1.61
C ARG A 39 28.87 -47.82 1.23
N GLY A 40 27.94 -47.64 2.16
CA GLY A 40 26.75 -46.81 1.95
C GLY A 40 27.11 -45.35 1.69
N ALA A 41 28.05 -44.80 2.45
CA ALA A 41 28.53 -43.43 2.29
C ALA A 41 29.26 -43.22 0.96
N GLU A 42 30.10 -44.18 0.53
CA GLU A 42 30.78 -44.16 -0.77
C GLU A 42 29.78 -44.16 -1.93
N VAL A 43 28.76 -45.02 -1.88
CA VAL A 43 27.71 -45.09 -2.91
C VAL A 43 26.89 -43.80 -2.95
N ILE A 44 26.49 -43.26 -1.80
CA ILE A 44 25.76 -41.98 -1.72
C ILE A 44 26.65 -40.83 -2.24
N GLY A 45 27.92 -40.80 -1.86
CA GLY A 45 28.90 -39.82 -2.33
C GLY A 45 29.07 -39.86 -3.85
N TRP A 46 29.16 -41.07 -4.43
CA TRP A 46 29.21 -41.25 -5.88
C TRP A 46 27.92 -40.77 -6.56
N TRP A 47 26.75 -41.09 -6.01
CA TRP A 47 25.47 -40.60 -6.55
C TRP A 47 25.35 -39.07 -6.47
N LEU A 48 25.82 -38.46 -5.38
CA LEU A 48 25.86 -37.00 -5.24
C LEU A 48 26.81 -36.36 -6.26
N ALA A 49 28.02 -36.90 -6.43
CA ALA A 49 28.97 -36.43 -7.45
C ALA A 49 28.43 -36.61 -8.88
N ARG A 50 27.74 -37.72 -9.14
CA ARG A 50 27.04 -38.00 -10.40
C ARG A 50 25.92 -36.99 -10.65
N LEU A 51 25.10 -36.70 -9.65
CA LEU A 51 24.03 -35.71 -9.73
C LEU A 51 24.57 -34.29 -9.91
N GLU A 52 25.65 -33.93 -9.21
CA GLU A 52 26.33 -32.64 -9.38
C GLU A 52 26.88 -32.49 -10.80
N PHE A 53 27.49 -33.54 -11.35
CA PHE A 53 27.94 -33.56 -12.74
C PHE A 53 26.76 -33.46 -13.73
N TRP A 54 25.66 -34.17 -13.50
CA TRP A 54 24.49 -34.13 -14.38
C TRP A 54 23.78 -32.76 -14.35
N LEU A 55 23.67 -32.13 -13.18
CA LEU A 55 23.06 -30.81 -13.03
C LEU A 55 23.99 -29.68 -13.46
N SER A 56 25.31 -29.88 -13.45
CA SER A 56 26.30 -28.80 -13.61
C SER A 56 27.55 -29.22 -14.41
N GLU A 57 27.36 -30.00 -15.49
CA GLU A 57 28.46 -30.43 -16.39
C GLU A 57 29.29 -29.24 -16.90
N SER A 58 28.63 -28.09 -17.15
CA SER A 58 29.24 -26.86 -17.63
C SER A 58 29.48 -25.79 -16.55
N GLY A 59 29.16 -26.07 -15.28
CA GLY A 59 29.19 -25.05 -14.21
C GLY A 59 28.03 -24.05 -14.23
N TRP A 60 27.08 -24.18 -15.18
CA TRP A 60 26.00 -23.23 -15.42
C TRP A 60 25.04 -23.09 -14.24
N LEU A 61 24.61 -24.19 -13.62
CA LEU A 61 23.67 -24.14 -12.50
C LEU A 61 24.26 -23.41 -11.29
N ARG A 62 25.54 -23.62 -11.02
CA ARG A 62 26.26 -22.93 -9.93
C ARG A 62 26.38 -21.43 -10.21
N ALA A 63 26.57 -21.06 -11.47
CA ALA A 63 26.55 -19.67 -11.92
C ALA A 63 25.16 -19.04 -11.77
N TRP A 64 24.12 -19.77 -12.19
CA TRP A 64 22.73 -19.33 -12.11
C TRP A 64 22.28 -19.14 -10.66
N LEU A 65 22.58 -20.10 -9.77
CA LEU A 65 22.30 -19.97 -8.34
C LEU A 65 23.05 -18.80 -7.71
N ARG A 66 24.33 -18.62 -8.04
CA ARG A 66 25.14 -17.50 -7.52
C ARG A 66 24.61 -16.15 -8.01
N LEU A 67 24.19 -16.06 -9.27
CA LEU A 67 23.59 -14.85 -9.84
C LEU A 67 22.26 -14.53 -9.16
N ASN A 68 21.37 -15.51 -9.01
CA ASN A 68 20.09 -15.31 -8.32
C ASN A 68 20.28 -14.94 -6.85
N LEU A 69 21.25 -15.57 -6.17
CA LEU A 69 21.57 -15.22 -4.79
C LEU A 69 22.10 -13.78 -4.69
N PHE A 70 23.02 -13.39 -5.57
CA PHE A 70 23.55 -12.03 -5.61
C PHE A 70 22.46 -11.00 -5.93
N LEU A 71 21.59 -11.31 -6.89
CA LEU A 71 20.47 -10.47 -7.28
C LEU A 71 19.48 -10.34 -6.13
N SER A 72 19.12 -11.44 -5.46
CA SER A 72 18.24 -11.46 -4.29
C SER A 72 18.79 -10.62 -3.14
N ILE A 73 20.08 -10.76 -2.81
CA ILE A 73 20.74 -9.95 -1.78
C ILE A 73 20.71 -8.47 -2.16
N THR A 74 21.07 -8.14 -3.40
CA THR A 74 21.08 -6.76 -3.88
C THR A 74 19.68 -6.14 -3.86
N LEU A 75 18.67 -6.88 -4.30
CA LEU A 75 17.28 -6.45 -4.30
C LEU A 75 16.74 -6.29 -2.88
N THR A 76 17.15 -7.17 -1.96
CA THR A 76 16.79 -7.07 -0.54
C THR A 76 17.39 -5.82 0.08
N ILE A 77 18.67 -5.54 -0.17
CA ILE A 77 19.34 -4.32 0.32
C ILE A 77 18.64 -3.08 -0.25
N ALA A 78 18.40 -3.05 -1.56
CA ALA A 78 17.70 -1.95 -2.21
C ALA A 78 16.28 -1.78 -1.64
N GLY A 79 15.54 -2.87 -1.46
CA GLY A 79 14.20 -2.88 -0.89
C GLY A 79 14.19 -2.34 0.54
N VAL A 80 15.08 -2.82 1.40
CA VAL A 80 15.19 -2.34 2.80
C VAL A 80 15.56 -0.87 2.86
N LEU A 81 16.39 -0.37 1.94
CA LEU A 81 16.80 1.03 1.90
C LEU A 81 15.70 1.94 1.32
N LEU A 82 14.97 1.46 0.31
CA LEU A 82 13.95 2.23 -0.41
C LEU A 82 12.55 2.15 0.22
N LEU A 83 12.24 1.09 0.97
CA LEU A 83 10.94 0.94 1.63
C LEU A 83 10.61 2.09 2.58
N PRO A 84 11.50 2.50 3.52
CA PRO A 84 11.20 3.59 4.44
C PRO A 84 10.85 4.92 3.74
N PRO A 85 11.66 5.45 2.79
CA PRO A 85 11.32 6.70 2.12
C PRO A 85 10.08 6.58 1.24
N VAL A 86 9.90 5.46 0.52
CA VAL A 86 8.68 5.25 -0.29
C VAL A 86 7.44 5.23 0.59
N ASN A 87 7.50 4.54 1.73
CA ASN A 87 6.37 4.47 2.65
C ASN A 87 6.02 5.85 3.25
N ARG A 88 7.03 6.68 3.56
CA ARG A 88 6.81 8.06 4.02
C ARG A 88 6.10 8.91 2.97
N VAL A 89 6.52 8.82 1.71
CA VAL A 89 5.86 9.56 0.61
C VAL A 89 4.43 9.07 0.42
N LEU A 90 4.18 7.76 0.52
CA LEU A 90 2.83 7.20 0.42
C LEU A 90 1.93 7.62 1.59
N GLU A 91 2.47 7.69 2.82
CA GLU A 91 1.76 8.20 4.00
C GLU A 91 1.40 9.68 3.82
N GLU A 92 2.34 10.52 3.39
CA GLU A 92 2.09 11.93 3.10
C GLU A 92 1.04 12.13 1.99
N LEU A 93 1.07 11.28 0.95
CA LEU A 93 0.08 11.30 -0.12
C LEU A 93 -1.31 10.87 0.39
N ALA A 94 -1.37 9.87 1.26
CA ALA A 94 -2.62 9.43 1.87
C ALA A 94 -3.21 10.49 2.80
N ASP A 95 -2.37 11.15 3.60
CA ASP A 95 -2.81 12.20 4.52
C ASP A 95 -3.22 13.48 3.80
N SER A 96 -2.54 13.85 2.72
CA SER A 96 -2.98 14.95 1.86
C SER A 96 -4.31 14.65 1.16
N GLY A 97 -4.54 13.40 0.75
CA GLY A 97 -5.81 12.93 0.20
C GLY A 97 -6.97 13.04 1.21
N LYS A 98 -6.75 12.71 2.49
CA LYS A 98 -7.75 12.89 3.56
C LYS A 98 -8.13 14.36 3.74
N TRP A 99 -7.15 15.25 3.73
CA TRP A 99 -7.38 16.69 3.83
C TRP A 99 -8.24 17.21 2.68
N LEU A 100 -7.90 16.82 1.45
CA LEU A 100 -8.69 17.18 0.25
C LEU A 100 -10.11 16.61 0.31
N GLY A 101 -10.25 15.36 0.76
CA GLY A 101 -11.55 14.73 0.96
C GLY A 101 -12.40 15.49 1.98
N SER A 102 -11.84 15.85 3.12
CA SER A 102 -12.53 16.60 4.18
C SER A 102 -12.99 17.97 3.69
N ILE A 103 -12.11 18.72 3.03
CA ILE A 103 -12.45 20.04 2.47
C ILE A 103 -13.58 19.91 1.45
N LEU A 104 -13.52 18.91 0.57
CA LEU A 104 -14.54 18.70 -0.45
C LEU A 104 -15.88 18.33 0.18
N THR A 105 -15.89 17.46 1.20
CA THR A 105 -17.12 17.11 1.92
C THR A 105 -17.72 18.29 2.67
N ASP A 106 -16.89 19.12 3.29
CA ASP A 106 -17.35 20.32 4.00
C ASP A 106 -17.93 21.36 3.03
N LEU A 107 -17.26 21.58 1.88
CA LEU A 107 -17.78 22.43 0.82
C LEU A 107 -19.12 21.91 0.27
N LEU A 108 -19.22 20.61 -0.01
CA LEU A 108 -20.46 19.99 -0.49
C LEU A 108 -21.58 20.10 0.56
N ARG A 109 -21.25 19.97 1.85
CA ARG A 109 -22.22 20.14 2.94
C ARG A 109 -22.70 21.58 3.03
N VAL A 110 -21.81 22.57 2.90
CA VAL A 110 -22.19 23.98 2.89
C VAL A 110 -23.06 24.29 1.67
N VAL A 111 -22.62 23.88 0.48
CA VAL A 111 -23.34 24.12 -0.78
C VAL A 111 -24.73 23.45 -0.77
N SER A 112 -24.85 22.24 -0.21
CA SER A 112 -26.14 21.54 -0.10
C SER A 112 -27.05 22.09 1.00
N ALA A 113 -26.50 22.73 2.04
CA ALA A 113 -27.27 23.35 3.12
C ALA A 113 -27.82 24.74 2.76
N VAL A 114 -27.20 25.45 1.80
CA VAL A 114 -27.64 26.80 1.39
C VAL A 114 -29.07 26.82 0.81
N PRO A 115 -29.46 25.93 -0.13
CA PRO A 115 -30.82 25.91 -0.68
C PRO A 115 -31.95 25.78 0.36
N PRO A 116 -31.93 24.80 1.31
CA PRO A 116 -32.99 24.69 2.31
C PRO A 116 -33.04 25.88 3.27
N VAL A 117 -31.90 26.51 3.58
CA VAL A 117 -31.87 27.73 4.41
C VAL A 117 -32.56 28.89 3.68
N ILE A 118 -32.28 29.10 2.39
CA ILE A 118 -32.94 30.15 1.60
C ILE A 118 -34.45 29.89 1.51
N VAL A 119 -34.86 28.65 1.26
CA VAL A 119 -36.27 28.27 1.19
C VAL A 119 -36.99 28.51 2.52
N SER A 120 -36.38 28.11 3.65
CA SER A 120 -36.99 28.34 4.96
C SER A 120 -37.14 29.83 5.28
N LEU A 121 -36.14 30.65 4.97
CA LEU A 121 -36.23 32.11 5.13
C LEU A 121 -37.33 32.72 4.24
N ALA A 122 -37.44 32.27 2.98
CA ALA A 122 -38.49 32.73 2.07
C ALA A 122 -39.89 32.37 2.59
N VAL A 123 -40.09 31.18 3.14
CA VAL A 123 -41.36 30.74 3.73
C VAL A 123 -41.73 31.60 4.94
N VAL A 124 -40.78 31.82 5.87
CA VAL A 124 -41.01 32.67 7.04
C VAL A 124 -41.38 34.09 6.63
N TYR A 125 -40.70 34.64 5.62
CA TYR A 125 -40.99 35.97 5.08
C TYR A 125 -42.40 36.05 4.47
N LEU A 126 -42.81 35.05 3.69
CA LEU A 126 -44.15 34.99 3.11
C LEU A 126 -45.25 34.87 4.19
N LEU A 127 -45.03 34.06 5.23
CA LEU A 127 -45.95 33.95 6.37
C LEU A 127 -46.09 35.28 7.10
N PHE A 128 -44.99 36.01 7.31
CA PHE A 128 -45.01 37.33 7.94
C PHE A 128 -45.84 38.34 7.13
N ILE A 129 -45.66 38.39 5.80
CA ILE A 129 -46.45 39.25 4.92
C ILE A 129 -47.94 38.84 4.95
N GLY A 130 -48.22 37.54 4.85
CA GLY A 130 -49.58 37.01 4.90
C GLY A 130 -50.31 37.39 6.20
N PHE A 131 -49.64 37.23 7.34
CA PHE A 131 -50.16 37.62 8.64
C PHE A 131 -50.41 39.12 8.74
N ARG A 132 -49.46 39.95 8.28
CA ARG A 132 -49.59 41.40 8.26
C ARG A 132 -50.77 41.85 7.38
N ARG A 133 -50.95 41.21 6.22
CA ARG A 133 -52.06 41.51 5.30
C ARG A 133 -53.41 41.08 5.90
N LEU A 134 -53.48 39.91 6.52
CA LEU A 134 -54.70 39.42 7.18
C LEU A 134 -55.10 40.32 8.36
N LYS A 135 -54.13 40.77 9.17
CA LYS A 135 -54.37 41.73 10.25
C LYS A 135 -54.95 43.04 9.71
N HIS A 136 -54.38 43.60 8.64
CA HIS A 136 -54.93 44.81 8.00
C HIS A 136 -56.37 44.61 7.48
N PHE A 137 -56.71 43.44 6.93
CA PHE A 137 -58.08 43.15 6.50
C PHE A 137 -59.05 42.99 7.67
N ARG A 138 -58.65 42.37 8.78
CA ARG A 138 -59.49 42.25 10.00
C ARG A 138 -59.82 43.64 10.58
N THR A 139 -58.83 44.54 10.66
CA THR A 139 -59.07 45.91 11.14
C THR A 139 -60.00 46.73 10.22
N ARG A 140 -60.03 46.46 8.91
CA ARG A 140 -61.02 47.09 8.00
C ARG A 140 -62.42 46.51 8.17
N ARG A 141 -62.56 45.22 8.47
CA ARG A 141 -63.86 44.57 8.65
C ARG A 141 -64.54 44.99 9.96
N GLU A 142 -63.77 45.20 11.02
CA GLU A 142 -64.28 45.68 12.31
C GLU A 142 -64.72 47.16 12.29
N ARG A 143 -64.18 47.99 11.38
CA ARG A 143 -64.66 49.38 11.16
C ARG A 143 -65.87 49.50 10.22
N GLY A 144 -66.26 48.43 9.52
CA GLY A 144 -67.43 48.42 8.62
C GLY A 144 -68.71 47.86 9.24
N GLY A 145 -68.67 47.42 10.51
CA GLY A 145 -69.77 46.69 11.17
C GLY A 145 -70.47 47.41 12.34
N ASN A 146 -70.03 48.60 12.74
CA ASN A 146 -70.62 49.36 13.86
C ASN A 146 -71.15 50.72 13.40
N GLY A 147 -72.10 50.72 12.46
CA GLY A 147 -72.60 51.97 11.88
C GLY A 147 -74.07 51.98 11.47
N PHE A 148 -74.91 51.06 11.94
CA PHE A 148 -76.36 51.13 11.72
C PHE A 148 -77.08 50.45 12.89
N GLY A 149 -77.51 51.22 13.89
CA GLY A 149 -78.25 50.63 15.01
C GLY A 149 -78.72 51.55 16.13
N ASP A 150 -78.29 52.82 16.21
CA ASP A 150 -78.75 53.71 17.30
C ASP A 150 -79.61 54.85 16.73
N GLY A 151 -80.89 54.54 16.50
CA GLY A 151 -81.89 55.49 16.01
C GLY A 151 -83.33 55.12 16.36
N TYR A 152 -83.55 54.30 17.39
CA TYR A 152 -84.87 53.82 17.79
C TYR A 152 -84.99 53.78 19.31
N TYR A 153 -85.18 54.93 19.96
CA TYR A 153 -86.05 55.11 21.13
C TYR A 153 -86.23 56.62 21.30
N GLN A 154 -87.39 57.10 20.82
CA GLN A 154 -87.96 58.42 21.06
C GLN A 154 -89.22 58.21 21.90
#